data_AF-A0AAV6W6I7-F1
#
_entry.id   AF-A0AAV6W6I7-F1
#
_cell.length_a   1.000
_cell.length_b   1.000
_cell.length_c   1.000
_cell.angle_alpha   90.00
_cell.angle_beta   90.00
_cell.angle_gamma   90.00
#
_symmetry.space_group_name_H-M   'P 1'
#
loop_
_entity.id
_entity.type
_entity.pdbx_description
1 polymer ?
#
loop_
_entity_poly.entity_id
_entity_poly.type
_entity_poly.pdbx_seq_one_letter_code
_entity_poly.pdbx_strand_id
1 'polypeptide(L)'
;MSSCLPTIVARNTMMDVKTDSVILPLVARNVQTHDAALDASNSEGADFIIHTTRGDCHPKELVSSVSGNVKIPIFIMVDSLTGGISHNKSSDLLRSGASGVVVSVDELKLLREDDLS
;
A
#
# COMPACT_ATOMS: atom_id res chain seq x y z
N MET A 1 17.98 -4.70 12.53
CA MET A 1 17.62 -6.13 12.65
C MET A 1 16.91 -6.53 11.38
N SER A 2 17.50 -7.41 10.56
CA SER A 2 16.88 -7.93 9.33
C SER A 2 15.88 -9.02 9.69
N SER A 3 14.60 -8.78 9.36
CA SER A 3 13.54 -9.79 9.42
C SER A 3 13.70 -10.74 8.23
N CYS A 4 14.65 -11.68 8.31
CA CYS A 4 14.60 -12.85 7.47
C CYS A 4 13.38 -13.67 7.88
N LEU A 5 12.54 -14.03 6.91
CA LEU A 5 11.61 -15.15 7.04
C LEU A 5 12.33 -16.28 7.81
N PRO A 6 11.73 -16.85 8.87
CA PRO A 6 12.38 -17.90 9.63
C PRO A 6 12.84 -18.97 8.64
N THR A 7 14.14 -19.29 8.65
CA THR A 7 14.77 -20.18 7.65
C THR A 7 14.03 -21.51 7.51
N ILE A 8 13.31 -21.92 8.56
CA ILE A 8 12.44 -23.10 8.61
C ILE A 8 11.19 -22.94 7.73
N VAL A 9 10.54 -21.77 7.73
CA VAL A 9 9.36 -21.51 6.89
C VAL A 9 9.78 -21.49 5.42
N ALA A 10 10.88 -20.81 5.09
CA ALA A 10 11.43 -20.79 3.73
C ALA A 10 11.82 -22.19 3.23
N ARG A 11 12.44 -23.03 4.08
CA ARG A 11 12.79 -24.41 3.72
C ARG A 11 11.58 -25.30 3.51
N ASN A 12 10.57 -25.20 4.38
CA ASN A 12 9.36 -26.01 4.28
C ASN A 12 8.54 -25.66 3.04
N THR A 13 8.47 -24.38 2.66
CA THR A 13 7.87 -23.97 1.39
C THR A 13 8.67 -24.48 0.19
N MET A 14 10.00 -24.59 0.25
CA MET A 14 10.80 -25.13 -0.88
C MET A 14 10.80 -26.66 -1.01
N MET A 15 10.61 -27.41 0.09
CA MET A 15 10.70 -28.87 0.09
C MET A 15 9.40 -29.59 -0.31
N ASP A 16 8.24 -28.92 -0.19
CA ASP A 16 6.93 -29.52 -0.49
C ASP A 16 6.34 -29.08 -1.84
N VAL A 17 7.09 -28.27 -2.61
CA VAL A 17 6.66 -27.78 -3.93
C VAL A 17 6.98 -28.83 -4.99
N LYS A 18 5.95 -29.52 -5.47
CA LYS A 18 5.98 -30.11 -6.82
C LYS A 18 6.38 -29.00 -7.79
N THR A 19 7.45 -29.24 -8.54
CA THR A 19 8.23 -28.30 -9.36
C THR A 19 7.49 -27.50 -10.44
N ASP A 20 6.16 -27.50 -10.48
CA ASP A 20 5.37 -26.85 -11.53
C ASP A 20 4.93 -25.41 -11.17
N SER A 21 5.06 -24.97 -9.92
CA SER A 21 4.86 -23.55 -9.54
C SER A 21 5.32 -23.25 -8.12
N VAL A 22 6.31 -22.36 -7.95
CA VAL A 22 6.65 -21.79 -6.65
C VAL A 22 5.75 -20.58 -6.42
N ILE A 23 4.86 -20.67 -5.43
CA ILE A 23 4.02 -19.54 -5.01
C ILE A 23 4.75 -18.77 -3.91
N LEU A 24 5.09 -17.51 -4.19
CA LEU A 24 5.65 -16.60 -3.20
C LEU A 24 4.54 -15.74 -2.57
N PRO A 25 4.55 -15.55 -1.25
CA PRO A 25 3.61 -14.65 -0.60
C PRO A 25 3.92 -13.20 -0.97
N LEU A 26 2.89 -12.42 -1.29
CA LEU A 26 3.01 -10.98 -1.44
C LEU A 26 3.03 -10.31 -0.06
N VAL A 27 3.97 -9.39 0.14
CA VAL A 27 4.16 -8.67 1.40
C VAL A 27 3.78 -7.20 1.23
N ALA A 28 2.70 -6.80 1.88
CA ALA A 28 2.31 -5.41 2.02
C ALA A 28 2.86 -4.82 3.33
N ARG A 29 3.37 -3.59 3.30
CA ARG A 29 3.72 -2.84 4.52
C ARG A 29 2.78 -1.67 4.74
N ASN A 30 2.19 -1.61 5.93
CA ASN A 30 1.40 -0.46 6.34
C ASN A 30 2.31 0.59 7.00
N VAL A 31 2.33 1.81 6.46
CA VAL A 31 3.21 2.89 6.90
C VAL A 31 2.45 4.21 7.06
N GLN A 32 2.93 5.05 7.97
CA GLN A 32 2.29 6.35 8.28
C GLN A 32 3.21 7.55 8.00
N THR A 33 4.50 7.30 7.71
CA THR A 33 5.48 8.36 7.50
C THR A 33 6.32 8.07 6.26
N HIS A 34 6.99 9.12 5.76
CA HIS A 34 7.88 9.04 4.60
C HIS A 34 9.03 8.08 4.88
N ASP A 35 9.67 8.22 6.04
CA ASP A 35 10.84 7.41 6.40
C ASP A 35 10.47 5.93 6.55
N ALA A 36 9.30 5.64 7.13
CA ALA A 36 8.80 4.27 7.20
C ALA A 36 8.50 3.69 5.80
N ALA A 37 8.02 4.51 4.86
CA ALA A 37 7.81 4.09 3.48
C ALA A 37 9.13 3.78 2.77
N LEU A 38 10.16 4.61 2.98
CA LEU A 38 11.49 4.43 2.41
C LEU A 38 12.21 3.20 2.97
N ASP A 39 12.11 3.00 4.29
CA ASP A 39 12.67 1.82 4.96
C ASP A 39 12.00 0.54 4.47
N ALA A 40 10.65 0.56 4.37
CA ALA A 40 9.87 -0.56 3.84
C ALA A 40 10.25 -0.89 2.39
N SER A 41 10.47 0.12 1.54
CA SER A 41 10.82 -0.08 0.14
C SER A 41 12.23 -0.60 -0.08
N ASN A 42 13.18 -0.23 0.80
CA ASN A 42 14.60 -0.52 0.59
C ASN A 42 15.09 -1.75 1.36
N SER A 43 14.51 -2.07 2.51
CA SER A 43 15.12 -3.01 3.46
C SER A 43 14.20 -4.12 3.97
N GLU A 44 12.88 -4.01 3.81
CA GLU A 44 11.93 -4.94 4.45
C GLU A 44 11.28 -5.96 3.52
N GLY A 45 11.69 -5.99 2.24
CA GLY A 45 11.15 -6.94 1.25
C GLY A 45 9.66 -6.75 0.98
N ALA A 46 9.17 -5.52 1.04
CA ALA A 46 7.80 -5.20 0.68
C ALA A 46 7.62 -5.24 -0.84
N ASP A 47 6.58 -5.91 -1.31
CA ASP A 47 6.18 -5.88 -2.72
C ASP A 47 5.38 -4.62 -3.03
N PHE A 48 4.67 -4.08 -2.05
CA PHE A 48 3.97 -2.80 -2.13
C PHE A 48 3.72 -2.19 -0.74
N ILE A 49 3.40 -0.90 -0.74
CA ILE A 49 3.14 -0.11 0.47
C ILE A 49 1.66 0.26 0.53
N ILE A 50 1.08 0.18 1.73
CA ILE A 50 -0.20 0.79 2.06
C ILE A 50 0.08 1.95 3.00
N HIS A 51 -0.10 3.17 2.52
CA HIS A 51 0.03 4.34 3.36
C HIS A 51 -1.30 4.63 4.06
N THR A 52 -1.27 4.68 5.39
CA THR A 52 -2.42 5.06 6.20
C THR A 52 -2.21 6.46 6.77
N THR A 53 -3.17 7.35 6.53
CA THR A 53 -3.16 8.68 7.14
C THR A 53 -3.83 8.61 8.49
N ARG A 54 -3.05 8.78 9.57
CA ARG A 54 -3.58 8.91 10.92
C ARG A 54 -3.59 10.39 11.33
N GLY A 55 -4.77 11.03 11.32
CA GLY A 55 -4.95 12.44 11.69
C GLY A 55 -4.93 13.42 10.51
N ASP A 56 -4.62 14.69 10.77
CA ASP A 56 -4.64 15.81 9.79
C ASP A 56 -3.44 15.83 8.82
N CYS A 57 -2.72 14.71 8.65
CA CYS A 57 -1.63 14.65 7.68
C CYS A 57 -2.22 14.56 6.26
N HIS A 58 -1.88 15.53 5.39
CA HIS A 58 -2.35 15.53 4.01
C HIS A 58 -1.65 14.43 3.19
N PRO A 59 -2.37 13.37 2.76
CA PRO A 59 -1.75 12.24 2.07
C PRO A 59 -1.01 12.66 0.79
N LYS A 60 -1.49 13.70 0.10
CA LYS A 60 -0.91 14.23 -1.14
C LYS A 60 0.54 14.70 -0.99
N GLU A 61 0.85 15.40 0.10
CA GLU A 61 2.20 15.91 0.37
C GLU A 61 3.16 14.74 0.60
N LEU A 62 2.69 13.72 1.31
CA LEU A 62 3.47 12.50 1.51
C LEU A 62 3.72 11.75 0.20
N VAL A 63 2.68 11.45 -0.60
CA VAL A 63 2.87 10.72 -1.87
C VAL A 63 3.81 11.48 -2.79
N SER A 64 3.71 12.82 -2.85
CA SER A 64 4.62 13.62 -3.67
C SER A 64 6.08 13.55 -3.19
N SER A 65 6.32 13.48 -1.88
CA SER A 65 7.66 13.34 -1.31
C SER A 65 8.25 11.93 -1.46
N VAL A 66 7.38 10.91 -1.41
CA VAL A 66 7.76 9.49 -1.42
C VAL A 66 7.87 8.93 -2.84
N SER A 67 7.03 9.36 -3.78
CA SER A 67 6.92 8.77 -5.13
C SER A 67 8.18 8.89 -5.98
N GLY A 68 9.05 9.86 -5.71
CA GLY A 68 10.36 9.96 -6.37
C GLY A 68 11.42 9.00 -5.81
N ASN A 69 11.25 8.54 -4.57
CA ASN A 69 12.28 7.83 -3.81
C ASN A 69 11.95 6.34 -3.57
N VAL A 70 10.67 5.96 -3.72
CA VAL A 70 10.17 4.59 -3.55
C VAL A 70 9.89 3.96 -4.91
N LYS A 71 10.44 2.76 -5.13
CA LYS A 71 10.37 2.04 -6.42
C LYS A 71 9.26 0.97 -6.49
N ILE A 72 8.57 0.73 -5.38
CA ILE A 72 7.48 -0.25 -5.30
C ILE A 72 6.13 0.47 -5.29
N PRO A 73 5.04 -0.20 -5.74
CA PRO A 73 3.72 0.42 -5.77
C PRO A 73 3.27 0.95 -4.41
N ILE A 74 2.67 2.14 -4.40
CA ILE A 74 2.16 2.79 -3.19
C ILE A 74 0.65 2.93 -3.32
N PHE A 75 -0.08 2.34 -2.38
CA PHE A 75 -1.52 2.46 -2.27
C PHE A 75 -1.87 3.33 -1.07
N ILE A 76 -2.86 4.21 -1.22
CA ILE A 76 -3.26 5.14 -0.15
C ILE A 76 -4.57 4.67 0.45
N MET A 77 -4.58 4.39 1.76
CA MET A 77 -5.80 4.10 2.50
C MET A 77 -6.45 5.41 2.92
N VAL A 78 -7.73 5.54 2.60
CA VAL A 78 -8.53 6.70 2.97
C VAL A 78 -9.45 6.28 4.10
N ASP A 79 -9.11 6.65 5.34
CA ASP A 79 -9.92 6.30 6.51
C ASP A 79 -11.15 7.21 6.65
N SER A 80 -12.32 6.58 6.70
CA SER A 80 -13.60 7.10 7.19
C SER A 80 -13.86 8.59 6.91
N LEU A 81 -14.36 8.83 5.71
CA LEU A 81 -15.56 9.61 5.42
C LEU A 81 -16.18 10.51 6.51
N THR A 82 -15.48 11.50 7.06
CA THR A 82 -16.18 12.67 7.64
C THR A 82 -16.78 13.58 6.56
N GLY A 83 -16.70 13.23 5.26
CA GLY A 83 -17.32 14.02 4.19
C GLY A 83 -17.20 13.48 2.76
N GLY A 84 -17.60 12.23 2.51
CA GLY A 84 -17.54 11.59 1.18
C GLY A 84 -16.11 11.26 0.70
N ILE A 85 -15.96 10.20 -0.09
CA ILE A 85 -14.78 10.02 -0.96
C ILE A 85 -15.13 10.99 -2.08
N SER A 86 -14.78 12.27 -1.90
CA SER A 86 -15.00 13.18 -3.01
C SER A 86 -14.09 12.72 -4.15
N HIS A 87 -14.64 12.56 -5.34
CA HIS A 87 -13.90 12.21 -6.55
C HIS A 87 -12.63 13.09 -6.72
N ASN A 88 -12.71 14.35 -6.28
CA ASN A 88 -11.58 15.29 -6.28
C ASN A 88 -10.42 14.85 -5.37
N LYS A 89 -10.67 14.16 -4.26
CA LYS A 89 -9.62 13.68 -3.34
C LYS A 89 -8.94 12.42 -3.86
N SER A 90 -9.68 11.46 -4.42
CA SER A 90 -9.09 10.23 -4.96
C SER A 90 -8.30 10.49 -6.24
N SER A 91 -8.84 11.29 -7.16
CA SER A 91 -8.13 11.69 -8.39
C SER A 91 -6.86 12.49 -8.11
N ASP A 92 -6.87 13.37 -7.10
CA ASP A 92 -5.68 14.10 -6.67
C ASP A 92 -4.58 13.19 -6.12
N LEU A 93 -4.95 12.12 -5.41
CA LEU A 93 -3.98 11.15 -4.88
C LEU A 93 -3.33 10.34 -5.99
N LEU A 94 -4.11 9.88 -6.98
CA LEU A 94 -3.57 9.20 -8.15
C LEU A 94 -2.63 10.13 -8.94
N ARG A 95 -3.03 11.39 -9.14
CA ARG A 95 -2.19 12.41 -9.79
C ARG A 95 -0.90 12.73 -9.02
N SER A 96 -0.87 12.49 -7.71
CA SER A 96 0.32 12.70 -6.88
C SER A 96 1.36 11.56 -6.94
N GLY A 97 1.06 10.48 -7.68
CA GLY A 97 1.97 9.35 -7.87
C GLY A 97 1.58 8.07 -7.11
N ALA A 98 0.37 8.02 -6.53
CA ALA A 98 -0.14 6.79 -5.94
C ALA A 98 -0.49 5.77 -7.03
N SER A 99 -0.17 4.50 -6.79
CA SER A 99 -0.54 3.38 -7.66
C SER A 99 -2.00 2.97 -7.51
N GLY A 100 -2.65 3.35 -6.41
CA GLY A 100 -4.07 3.09 -6.19
C GLY A 100 -4.58 3.63 -4.85
N VAL A 101 -5.88 3.46 -4.62
CA VAL A 101 -6.56 3.84 -3.37
C VAL A 101 -7.13 2.58 -2.72
N VAL A 102 -6.94 2.44 -1.41
CA VAL A 102 -7.53 1.38 -0.58
C VAL A 102 -8.73 1.97 0.13
N VAL A 103 -9.88 1.33 -0.03
CA VAL A 103 -11.14 1.68 0.63
C VAL A 103 -11.71 0.44 1.31
N SER A 104 -12.48 0.64 2.38
CA SER A 104 -13.21 -0.47 2.98
C SER A 104 -14.32 -0.98 2.04
N VAL A 105 -14.77 -2.22 2.24
CA VAL A 105 -15.89 -2.80 1.48
C VAL A 105 -17.18 -2.01 1.69
N ASP A 106 -17.37 -1.45 2.88
CA ASP A 106 -18.57 -0.65 3.17
C ASP A 106 -18.52 0.72 2.50
N GLU A 107 -17.34 1.36 2.43
CA GLU A 107 -17.16 2.58 1.63
C GLU A 107 -17.31 2.31 0.13
N LEU A 108 -16.81 1.18 -0.36
CA LEU A 108 -16.95 0.77 -1.76
C LEU A 108 -18.44 0.64 -2.15
N LYS A 109 -19.30 0.13 -1.27
CA LYS A 109 -20.76 0.06 -1.50
C LYS A 109 -21.44 1.43 -1.56
N LEU A 110 -20.83 2.46 -0.98
CA LEU A 110 -21.35 3.82 -0.96
C LEU A 110 -20.94 4.61 -2.21
N LEU A 111 -19.92 4.17 -2.95
CA LEU A 111 -19.50 4.80 -4.20
C LEU A 111 -20.57 4.61 -5.28
N ARG A 112 -20.94 5.71 -5.95
CA ARG A 112 -21.80 5.69 -7.14
C ARG A 112 -20.92 5.62 -8.40
N GLU A 113 -21.48 5.18 -9.52
CA GLU A 113 -20.75 5.18 -10.81
C GLU A 113 -20.19 6.57 -11.16
N ASP A 114 -20.95 7.62 -10.83
CA ASP A 114 -20.54 9.02 -11.03
C ASP A 114 -19.35 9.45 -10.16
N ASP A 115 -19.02 8.70 -9.09
CA ASP A 115 -17.86 8.97 -8.24
C ASP A 115 -16.55 8.35 -8.80
N LEU A 116 -16.65 7.56 -9.87
CA LEU A 116 -15.56 6.83 -10.52
C LEU A 116 -15.23 7.33 -11.95
N SER A 117 -16.02 8.27 -12.48
CA SER A 117 -15.88 8.85 -13.83
C SER A 117 -15.20 10.22 -13.82
#